data_AF-A0A090U4J9-F1
#
_entry.id   AF-A0A090U4J9-F1
#
_cell.length_a   1.000
_cell.length_b   1.000
_cell.length_c   1.000
_cell.angle_alpha   90.00
_cell.angle_beta   90.00
_cell.angle_gamma   90.00
#
_symmetry.space_group_name_H-M   'P 1'
#
loop_
_entity.id
_entity.type
_entity.pdbx_description
1 polymer ?
#
loop_
_entity_poly.entity_id
_entity_poly.type
_entity_poly.pdbx_seq_one_letter_code
_entity_poly.pdbx_strand_id
1 'polypeptide(L)' 'MRRQEMISADQALPGRDSAIANMEPHFINQSDLYAPLNAQQESIVLGLGCFWGAERLFWQLPGVVSTSVATLALYA' A
#
# COMPACT_ATOMS: atom_id res chain seq x y z
N MET A 1 18.75 15.78 -21.69
CA MET A 1 17.68 15.38 -20.76
C MET A 1 17.81 13.88 -20.53
N ARG A 2 18.13 13.43 -19.32
CA ARG A 2 18.27 12.00 -19.01
C ARG A 2 16.86 11.47 -18.72
N ARG A 3 16.44 10.42 -19.44
CA ARG A 3 15.15 9.75 -19.21
C ARG A 3 15.24 9.04 -17.85
N GLN A 4 14.20 9.19 -17.04
CA GLN A 4 14.11 8.46 -15.78
C GLN A 4 13.68 7.02 -16.13
N GLU A 5 14.60 6.08 -15.97
CA GLU A 5 14.40 4.66 -16.27
C GLU A 5 14.27 3.89 -14.95
N MET A 6 13.52 2.79 -14.95
CA MET A 6 13.43 1.93 -13.77
C MET A 6 14.80 1.32 -13.46
N ILE A 7 15.08 1.13 -12.18
CA ILE A 7 16.31 0.45 -11.75
C ILE A 7 16.21 -1.01 -12.14
N SER A 8 17.34 -1.61 -12.54
CA SER A 8 17.43 -3.05 -12.73
C SER A 8 17.50 -3.77 -11.38
N ALA A 9 17.07 -5.03 -11.35
CA ALA A 9 17.08 -5.85 -10.13
C ALA A 9 18.46 -5.94 -9.45
N ASP A 10 19.56 -5.95 -10.23
CA ASP A 10 20.93 -6.01 -9.71
C ASP A 10 21.43 -4.71 -9.06
N GLN A 11 20.78 -3.59 -9.39
CA GLN A 11 21.10 -2.26 -8.84
C GLN A 11 20.14 -1.86 -7.70
N ALA A 12 19.13 -2.69 -7.42
CA ALA A 12 18.22 -2.47 -6.32
C ALA A 12 18.91 -2.62 -4.96
N LEU A 13 18.46 -1.86 -3.97
CA LEU A 13 18.88 -2.08 -2.59
C LEU A 13 18.51 -3.50 -2.16
N PRO A 14 19.33 -4.17 -1.34
CA PRO A 14 19.17 -5.60 -1.01
C PRO A 14 17.91 -5.96 -0.21
N GLY A 15 17.06 -4.98 0.13
CA GLY A 15 15.85 -5.19 0.92
C GLY A 15 16.13 -5.49 2.38
N ARG A 16 15.17 -6.14 3.04
CA ARG A 16 15.25 -6.61 4.43
C ARG A 16 14.37 -7.84 4.61
N ASP A 17 14.81 -8.78 5.43
CA ASP A 17 14.03 -9.99 5.77
C ASP A 17 12.95 -9.71 6.81
N SER A 18 13.19 -8.74 7.69
CA SER A 18 12.23 -8.35 8.72
C SER A 18 11.14 -7.45 8.14
N ALA A 19 9.88 -7.80 8.40
CA ALA A 19 8.75 -6.93 8.13
C ALA A 19 8.88 -5.60 8.90
N ILE A 20 8.27 -4.54 8.36
CA ILE A 20 8.07 -3.30 9.14
C ILE A 20 7.15 -3.67 10.31
N ALA A 21 7.45 -3.14 11.50
CA ALA A 21 6.70 -3.44 12.72
C ALA A 21 5.19 -3.27 12.53
N ASN A 22 4.42 -4.15 13.18
CA ASN A 22 2.98 -4.20 13.05
C ASN A 22 2.34 -2.86 13.39
N MET A 23 1.39 -2.45 12.57
CA MET A 23 0.67 -1.20 12.72
C MET A 23 -0.51 -1.39 13.67
N GLU A 24 -0.76 -0.37 14.48
CA GLU A 24 -2.02 -0.19 15.21
C GLU A 24 -3.22 -0.23 14.24
N PRO A 25 -4.45 -0.47 14.73
CA PRO A 25 -5.66 -0.41 13.91
C PRO A 25 -5.75 0.86 13.07
N HIS A 26 -6.48 0.78 11.95
CA HIS A 26 -6.65 1.91 11.05
C HIS A 26 -7.12 3.16 11.81
N PHE A 27 -6.32 4.24 11.81
CA PHE A 27 -6.55 5.39 12.69
C PHE A 27 -7.97 5.99 12.60
N ILE A 28 -8.53 6.07 11.40
CA ILE A 28 -9.89 6.61 11.15
C ILE A 28 -10.97 5.54 11.34
N ASN A 29 -10.93 4.47 10.54
CA ASN A 29 -11.98 3.44 10.53
C ASN A 29 -11.94 2.49 11.74
N GLN A 30 -10.88 2.53 12.55
CA GLN A 30 -10.62 1.62 13.68
C GLN A 30 -10.67 0.15 13.28
N SER A 31 -10.51 -0.15 11.99
CA SER A 31 -10.52 -1.49 11.45
C SER A 31 -9.17 -2.16 11.62
N ASP A 32 -9.20 -3.48 11.81
CA ASP A 32 -8.00 -4.30 11.83
C ASP A 32 -7.43 -4.40 10.41
N LEU A 33 -6.19 -3.92 10.24
CA LEU A 33 -5.47 -3.90 8.96
C LEU A 33 -5.10 -5.31 8.48
N TYR A 34 -5.07 -6.29 9.39
CA TYR A 34 -4.69 -7.67 9.12
C TYR A 34 -5.88 -8.62 9.10
N ALA A 35 -7.11 -8.11 9.22
CA ALA A 35 -8.30 -8.93 9.15
C ALA A 35 -8.40 -9.64 7.78
N PRO A 36 -8.73 -10.95 7.75
CA PRO A 36 -9.00 -11.64 6.51
C PRO A 36 -10.24 -11.06 5.84
N LEU A 37 -10.25 -11.04 4.50
CA LEU A 37 -11.42 -10.63 3.72
C LEU A 37 -12.60 -11.57 4.02
N ASN A 38 -13.78 -10.99 4.25
CA ASN A 38 -15.02 -11.75 4.35
C ASN A 38 -15.60 -12.05 2.95
N ALA A 39 -16.65 -12.87 2.88
CA ALA A 39 -17.26 -13.31 1.62
C ALA A 39 -17.89 -12.18 0.76
N GLN A 40 -17.99 -10.95 1.30
CA GLN A 40 -18.58 -9.78 0.65
C GLN A 40 -17.54 -8.67 0.42
N GLN A 41 -16.26 -8.96 0.67
CA GLN A 41 -15.15 -8.04 0.55
C GLN A 41 -14.21 -8.46 -0.58
N GLU A 42 -13.66 -7.46 -1.25
CA GLU A 42 -12.65 -7.61 -2.30
C GLU A 42 -11.48 -6.67 -2.01
N SER A 43 -10.26 -7.08 -2.38
CA SER A 43 -9.06 -6.23 -2.24
C SER A 43 -8.57 -5.75 -3.59
N ILE A 44 -8.19 -4.47 -3.67
CA ILE A 44 -7.57 -3.88 -4.86
C ILE A 44 -6.27 -3.17 -4.50
N VAL A 45 -5.31 -3.15 -5.44
CA VAL A 45 -4.03 -2.45 -5.31
C VAL A 45 -3.92 -1.42 -6.43
N LEU A 46 -3.68 -0.16 -6.06
CA LEU A 46 -3.66 0.97 -6.99
C LEU A 46 -2.34 1.75 -6.88
N GLY A 47 -1.70 2.04 -8.01
CA GLY A 47 -0.52 2.91 -8.10
C GLY A 47 -0.91 4.34 -8.48
N LEU A 48 -1.02 5.25 -7.51
CA LEU A 48 -1.57 6.60 -7.70
C LEU A 48 -0.60 7.73 -7.30
N GLY A 49 0.71 7.50 -7.42
CA GLY A 49 1.72 8.48 -7.03
C GLY A 49 1.82 8.66 -5.51
N CYS A 50 1.65 9.89 -5.00
CA CYS A 50 1.75 10.16 -3.56
C CYS A 50 0.60 9.49 -2.80
N PHE A 51 0.94 8.48 -2.00
CA PHE A 51 -0.04 7.62 -1.33
C PHE A 51 -0.86 8.34 -0.25
N TRP A 52 -0.33 9.36 0.43
CA TRP A 52 -1.09 10.11 1.44
C TRP A 52 -2.33 10.80 0.87
N GLY A 53 -2.22 11.35 -0.34
CA GLY A 53 -3.34 11.98 -1.02
C GLY A 53 -4.37 10.95 -1.49
N ALA A 54 -3.89 9.81 -1.99
CA ALA A 54 -4.72 8.75 -2.53
C ALA A 54 -5.52 8.05 -1.42
N GLU A 55 -4.85 7.60 -0.35
CA GLU A 55 -5.49 6.86 0.74
C GLU A 55 -6.64 7.65 1.38
N ARG A 56 -6.43 8.97 1.54
CA ARG A 56 -7.44 9.88 2.08
C ARG A 56 -8.74 9.90 1.28
N LEU A 57 -8.65 9.74 -0.04
CA LEU A 57 -9.83 9.72 -0.90
C LEU A 57 -10.61 8.42 -0.72
N PHE A 58 -9.92 7.29 -0.52
CA PHE A 58 -10.56 5.98 -0.43
C PHE A 58 -11.21 5.71 0.92
N TRP A 59 -10.59 6.06 2.06
CA TRP A 59 -11.20 5.77 3.36
C TRP A 59 -12.50 6.56 3.61
N GLN A 60 -12.76 7.63 2.86
CA GLN A 60 -14.00 8.41 2.95
C GLN A 60 -15.14 7.82 2.08
N LEU A 61 -14.85 6.83 1.23
CA LEU A 61 -15.86 6.28 0.32
C LEU A 61 -16.78 5.30 1.07
N PRO A 62 -18.11 5.38 0.83
CA PRO A 62 -19.04 4.42 1.40
C PRO A 62 -18.74 3.01 0.88
N GLY A 63 -18.59 2.05 1.80
CA GLY A 63 -18.29 0.65 1.51
C GLY A 63 -16.82 0.27 1.66
N VAL A 64 -15.91 1.24 1.84
CA VAL A 64 -14.49 0.95 2.12
C VAL A 64 -14.32 0.65 3.61
N VAL A 65 -13.91 -0.59 3.91
CA VAL A 65 -13.76 -1.07 5.30
C VAL A 65 -12.37 -0.76 5.87
N SER A 66 -11.33 -0.93 5.06
CA SER A 66 -9.95 -0.69 5.47
C SER A 66 -9.13 -0.21 4.26
N THR A 67 -8.16 0.66 4.53
CA THR A 67 -7.18 1.11 3.53
C THR A 67 -5.78 0.95 4.10
N SER A 68 -4.81 0.67 3.23
CA SER A 68 -3.40 0.60 3.61
C SER A 68 -2.55 1.06 2.44
N VAL A 69 -1.38 1.60 2.76
CA VAL A 69 -0.41 2.05 1.78
C VAL A 69 0.85 1.19 1.84
N ALA A 70 1.35 0.84 0.66
CA ALA A 70 2.59 0.08 0.51
C ALA A 70 3.36 0.58 -0.71
N THR A 71 4.67 0.39 -0.67
CA THR A 71 5.52 0.56 -1.85
C THR A 71 5.61 -0.77 -2.59
N LEU A 72 5.31 -0.77 -3.88
CA LEU A 72 5.30 -1.95 -4.74
C LEU A 72 6.00 -1.63 -6.07
N ALA A 73 6.50 -2.67 -6.77
CA ALA A 73 7.12 -2.58 -8.10
C ALA A 73 8.30 -1.61 -8.19
N LEU A 74 9.34 -1.81 -7.37
CA LEU A 74 10.51 -0.91 -7.27
C LEU A 74 11.57 -1.11 -8.35
N TYR A 75 11.59 -2.24 -9.05
CA TYR A 75 12.58 -2.57 -10.09
C TYR A 75 11.93 -3.33 -11.25
N ALA A 76 12.59 -3.30 -12.41
CA ALA A 76 12.19 -4.00 -13.64
C ALA A 76 12.65 -5.46 -13.65
#